data_AF-A0A7R6YZE0-F1
#
_entry.id   AF-A0A7R6YZE0-F1
#
_cell.length_a   1.000
_cell.length_b   1.000
_cell.length_c   1.000
_cell.angle_alpha   90.00
_cell.angle_beta   90.00
_cell.angle_gamma   90.00
#
_symmetry.space_group_name_H-M   'P 1'
#
loop_
_entity.id
_entity.type
_entity.pdbx_description
1 polymer ?
#
loop_
_entity_poly.entity_id
_entity_poly.type
_entity_poly.pdbx_seq_one_letter_code
_entity_poly.pdbx_strand_id
1 'polypeptide(L)'
;MNVLNVIRRPSVDVRSLDWNGFTFLGYDLLDQDVSISALTNCGGFPDVFANTELSDVGLIPDFDRAVEIRDLLRKMHPSEYHAECDLWAISRWQGNEGTPQLY
;
A
#
# COMPACT_ATOMS: atom_id res chain seq x y z
N MET A 1 3.49 20.30 -1.36
CA MET A 1 2.82 19.70 -0.19
C MET A 1 2.47 18.28 -0.55
N ASN A 2 2.79 17.28 0.29
CA ASN A 2 2.39 15.91 0.06
C ASN A 2 1.17 15.60 0.94
N VAL A 3 0.03 15.33 0.30
CA VAL A 3 -1.20 14.90 0.99
C VAL A 3 -1.50 13.48 0.54
N LEU A 4 -1.61 12.58 1.50
CA LEU A 4 -2.02 11.21 1.26
C LEU A 4 -3.43 10.99 1.80
N ASN A 5 -4.24 10.29 1.01
CA ASN A 5 -5.46 9.67 1.49
C ASN A 5 -5.19 8.18 1.68
N VAL A 6 -5.60 7.66 2.83
CA VAL A 6 -5.36 6.28 3.23
C VAL A 6 -6.63 5.61 3.70
N ILE A 7 -6.82 4.34 3.33
CA ILE A 7 -7.87 3.47 3.88
C ILE A 7 -7.21 2.31 4.60
N ARG A 8 -7.44 2.20 5.91
CA ARG A 8 -6.98 1.08 6.74
C ARG A 8 -7.92 -0.10 6.58
N ARG A 9 -7.36 -1.31 6.41
CA ARG A 9 -8.08 -2.59 6.29
C ARG A 9 -9.23 -2.53 5.27
N PRO A 10 -8.98 -2.13 4.02
CA PRO A 10 -10.02 -2.23 3.00
C PRO A 10 -10.45 -3.71 2.87
N SER A 11 -11.75 -3.96 2.89
CA SER A 11 -12.32 -5.30 2.73
C SER A 11 -12.54 -5.70 1.27
N VAL A 12 -12.32 -4.77 0.35
CA VAL A 12 -12.49 -4.91 -1.10
C VAL A 12 -11.41 -4.11 -1.84
N ASP A 13 -11.17 -4.42 -3.11
CA ASP A 13 -10.33 -3.60 -3.98
C ASP A 13 -10.94 -2.20 -4.13
N VAL A 14 -10.14 -1.18 -3.80
CA VAL A 14 -10.52 0.23 -3.85
C VAL A 14 -9.89 0.97 -5.03
N ARG A 15 -9.14 0.28 -5.90
CA ARG A 15 -8.46 0.91 -7.04
C ARG A 15 -9.42 1.71 -7.93
N SER A 16 -10.64 1.24 -8.10
CA SER A 16 -11.67 1.86 -8.95
C SER A 16 -12.53 2.92 -8.26
N LEU A 17 -12.25 3.28 -7.00
CA LEU A 17 -12.97 4.37 -6.34
C LEU A 17 -12.74 5.70 -7.07
N ASP A 18 -13.72 6.61 -6.98
CA ASP A 18 -13.47 8.01 -7.32
C ASP A 18 -12.66 8.65 -6.19
N TRP A 19 -11.39 8.85 -6.47
CA TRP A 19 -10.40 9.38 -5.53
C TRP A 19 -10.43 10.91 -5.45
N ASN A 20 -11.37 11.60 -6.12
CA ASN A 20 -11.61 13.05 -5.98
C ASN A 20 -10.33 13.89 -6.03
N GLY A 21 -9.53 13.78 -7.09
CA GLY A 21 -8.26 14.52 -7.25
C GLY A 21 -7.04 13.85 -6.59
N PHE A 22 -7.22 12.70 -5.94
CA PHE A 22 -6.13 11.81 -5.59
C PHE A 22 -5.88 10.77 -6.70
N THR A 23 -4.63 10.38 -6.87
CA THR A 23 -4.23 9.22 -7.68
C THR A 23 -3.97 8.05 -6.75
N PHE A 24 -4.66 6.94 -6.97
CA PHE A 24 -4.37 5.67 -6.30
C PHE A 24 -2.97 5.19 -6.65
N LEU A 25 -2.18 4.82 -5.64
CA LEU A 25 -0.78 4.42 -5.79
C LEU A 25 -0.56 2.92 -5.59
N GLY A 26 -1.42 2.27 -4.80
CA GLY A 26 -1.28 0.86 -4.47
C GLY A 26 -1.58 0.58 -3.00
N TYR A 27 -1.17 -0.60 -2.56
CA TYR A 27 -1.36 -1.12 -1.22
C TYR A 27 -0.04 -1.27 -0.48
N ASP A 28 -0.04 -0.88 0.79
CA ASP A 28 1.05 -1.14 1.73
C ASP A 28 0.61 -2.13 2.81
N LEU A 29 1.59 -2.75 3.46
CA LEU A 29 1.42 -3.61 4.63
C LEU A 29 2.15 -2.98 5.81
N LEU A 30 1.42 -2.24 6.64
CA LEU A 30 1.98 -1.62 7.85
C LEU A 30 1.78 -2.54 9.05
N ASP A 31 2.79 -2.64 9.90
CA ASP A 31 2.70 -3.34 11.18
C ASP A 31 1.59 -2.78 12.09
N GLN A 32 1.32 -3.48 13.20
CA GLN A 32 0.23 -3.12 14.12
C GLN A 32 0.38 -1.72 14.74
N ASP A 33 1.62 -1.25 14.87
CA ASP A 33 1.97 0.07 15.38
C ASP A 33 1.79 1.16 14.32
N VAL A 34 1.43 0.79 13.08
CA VAL A 34 1.26 1.70 11.94
C VAL A 34 2.54 2.50 11.68
N SER A 35 3.69 1.85 11.86
CA SER A 35 5.00 2.50 11.91
C SER A 35 5.98 1.97 10.88
N ILE A 36 5.93 0.67 10.57
CA ILE A 36 6.88 0.01 9.67
C ILE A 36 6.13 -0.66 8.52
N SER A 37 6.56 -0.38 7.28
CA SER A 37 6.13 -1.13 6.09
C SER A 37 6.87 -2.47 6.02
N ALA A 38 6.12 -3.57 6.08
CA ALA A 38 6.64 -4.91 5.85
C ALA A 38 7.21 -5.06 4.43
N LEU A 39 6.72 -4.27 3.47
CA LEU A 39 7.14 -4.29 2.07
C LEU A 39 8.48 -3.60 1.84
N THR A 40 8.67 -2.39 2.40
CA THR A 40 9.79 -1.51 2.01
C THR A 40 10.77 -1.22 3.14
N ASN A 41 10.31 -1.20 4.40
CA ASN A 41 11.20 -0.97 5.56
C ASN A 41 11.78 -2.27 6.09
N CYS A 42 10.96 -3.33 6.17
CA CYS A 42 11.48 -4.67 6.42
C CYS A 42 12.07 -5.25 5.14
N GLY A 43 11.29 -5.33 4.04
CA GLY A 43 11.75 -5.77 2.72
C GLY A 43 12.40 -7.16 2.68
N GLY A 44 12.31 -7.91 3.79
CA GLY A 44 13.14 -9.06 4.13
C GLY A 44 12.42 -10.40 4.01
N PHE A 45 11.36 -10.46 3.22
CA PHE A 45 10.51 -11.65 3.06
C PHE A 45 10.54 -12.20 1.63
N PRO A 46 11.72 -12.58 1.09
CA PRO A 46 11.86 -13.06 -0.29
C PRO A 46 11.15 -14.41 -0.54
N ASP A 47 10.76 -15.11 0.53
CA ASP A 47 9.95 -16.31 0.49
C ASP A 47 8.44 -16.03 0.37
N VAL A 48 8.00 -14.78 0.63
CA VAL A 48 6.59 -14.35 0.53
C VAL A 48 6.33 -13.60 -0.79
N PHE A 49 7.20 -12.65 -1.14
CA PHE A 49 7.06 -11.81 -2.34
C PHE A 49 8.42 -11.41 -2.91
N ALA A 50 8.47 -11.15 -4.21
CA ALA A 50 9.64 -10.62 -4.89
C ALA A 50 9.58 -9.09 -4.97
N ASN A 51 10.73 -8.41 -4.83
CA ASN A 51 10.81 -6.96 -4.97
C ASN A 51 10.32 -6.44 -6.33
N THR A 52 10.34 -7.28 -7.37
CA THR A 52 9.79 -6.97 -8.71
C THR A 52 8.27 -6.88 -8.74
N GLU A 53 7.58 -7.29 -7.67
CA GLU A 53 6.13 -7.13 -7.52
C GLU A 53 5.73 -5.74 -7.02
N LEU A 54 6.69 -4.99 -6.43
CA LEU A 54 6.48 -3.63 -5.96
C LEU A 54 6.45 -2.65 -7.14
N SER A 55 5.57 -1.65 -7.07
CA SER A 55 5.57 -0.52 -7.98
C SER A 55 6.80 0.38 -7.78
N ASP A 56 6.98 1.36 -8.66
CA ASP A 56 8.06 2.35 -8.57
C ASP A 56 8.03 3.18 -7.27
N VAL A 57 6.89 3.16 -6.56
CA VAL A 57 6.72 3.82 -5.25
C VAL A 57 6.73 2.84 -4.07
N GLY A 58 7.08 1.58 -4.30
CA GLY A 58 7.24 0.56 -3.26
C GLY A 58 5.94 -0.07 -2.76
N LEU A 59 4.87 -0.03 -3.53
CA LEU A 59 3.54 -0.53 -3.14
C LEU A 59 3.12 -1.72 -4.01
N ILE A 60 2.31 -2.63 -3.47
CA ILE A 60 1.68 -3.70 -4.26
C ILE A 60 0.49 -3.10 -5.03
N PRO A 61 0.44 -3.17 -6.37
CA PRO A 61 -0.67 -2.60 -7.12
C PRO A 61 -1.97 -3.39 -6.92
N ASP A 62 -1.85 -4.71 -6.74
CA ASP A 62 -2.95 -5.68 -6.75
C ASP A 62 -3.52 -5.99 -5.37
N PHE A 63 -4.85 -5.88 -5.23
CA PHE A 63 -5.52 -6.06 -3.95
C PHE A 63 -5.44 -7.51 -3.48
N ASP A 64 -5.80 -8.47 -4.34
CA ASP A 64 -5.80 -9.89 -3.99
C ASP A 64 -4.40 -10.35 -3.64
N ARG A 65 -3.39 -9.90 -4.40
CA ARG A 65 -1.99 -10.17 -4.08
C ARG A 65 -1.55 -9.55 -2.76
N ALA A 66 -1.94 -8.31 -2.46
CA ALA A 66 -1.58 -7.68 -1.20
C ALA A 66 -2.23 -8.38 0.02
N VAL A 67 -3.47 -8.86 -0.14
CA VAL A 67 -4.15 -9.71 0.85
C VAL A 67 -3.41 -11.02 1.04
N GLU A 68 -3.00 -11.67 -0.05
CA GLU A 68 -2.23 -12.92 0.00
C GLU A 68 -0.90 -12.74 0.73
N ILE A 69 -0.13 -11.69 0.41
CA ILE A 69 1.15 -11.39 1.07
C ILE A 69 0.96 -11.18 2.57
N ARG A 70 -0.06 -10.41 3.00
CA ARG A 70 -0.39 -10.22 4.42
C ARG A 70 -0.61 -11.55 5.13
N ASP A 71 -1.41 -12.43 4.53
CA ASP A 71 -1.77 -13.71 5.15
C ASP A 71 -0.58 -14.69 5.18
N LEU A 72 0.25 -14.68 4.14
CA LEU A 72 1.50 -15.44 4.07
C LEU A 72 2.53 -14.95 5.09
N LEU A 73 2.70 -13.63 5.27
CA LEU A 73 3.60 -13.06 6.29
C LEU A 73 3.25 -13.60 7.68
N ARG A 74 1.98 -13.47 8.08
CA ARG A 74 1.50 -13.97 9.38
C ARG A 74 1.69 -15.48 9.54
N LYS A 75 1.49 -16.24 8.45
CA LYS A 75 1.58 -17.71 8.47
C LYS A 75 3.03 -18.21 8.54
N MET A 76 3.93 -17.61 7.77
CA MET A 76 5.31 -18.10 7.61
C MET A 76 6.27 -17.49 8.62
N HIS A 77 5.99 -16.27 9.08
CA HIS A 77 6.84 -15.53 10.01
C HIS A 77 6.08 -15.15 11.30
N PRO A 78 5.43 -16.10 12.01
CA PRO A 78 4.57 -15.81 13.16
C PRO A 78 5.31 -15.23 14.38
N SER A 79 6.65 -15.31 14.40
CA SER A 79 7.49 -14.73 15.45
C SER A 79 8.11 -13.39 15.06
N GLU A 80 7.95 -12.95 13.82
CA GLU A 80 8.40 -11.64 13.36
C GLU A 80 7.29 -10.62 13.64
N TYR A 81 7.57 -9.69 14.55
CA TYR A 81 6.59 -8.69 14.98
C TYR A 81 6.03 -7.88 13.81
N HIS A 82 6.88 -7.54 12.84
CA HIS A 82 6.47 -6.74 11.68
C HIS A 82 5.74 -7.55 10.60
N ALA A 83 5.68 -8.89 10.72
CA ALA A 83 4.88 -9.74 9.83
C ALA A 83 3.39 -9.72 10.19
N GLU A 84 3.05 -9.29 11.42
CA GLU A 84 1.67 -9.04 11.80
C GLU A 84 1.25 -7.63 11.37
N CYS A 85 0.66 -7.56 10.17
CA CYS A 85 0.37 -6.29 9.49
C CYS A 85 -1.10 -6.14 9.07
N ASP A 86 -1.48 -4.89 8.86
CA ASP A 86 -2.72 -4.48 8.22
C ASP A 86 -2.48 -4.06 6.77
N LEU A 87 -3.48 -4.26 5.92
CA LEU A 87 -3.51 -3.73 4.56
C LEU A 87 -3.91 -2.27 4.57
N TRP A 88 -3.20 -1.43 3.82
CA TRP A 88 -3.49 0.00 3.66
C TRP A 88 -3.54 0.38 2.19
N ALA A 89 -4.67 0.93 1.74
CA ALA A 89 -4.75 1.55 0.42
C ALA A 89 -4.17 2.96 0.49
N ILE A 90 -3.27 3.31 -0.42
CA ILE A 90 -2.61 4.62 -0.46
C ILE A 90 -2.96 5.34 -1.75
N SER A 91 -3.35 6.60 -1.63
CA SER A 91 -3.51 7.52 -2.75
C SER A 91 -2.88 8.87 -2.42
N ARG A 92 -2.44 9.60 -3.44
CA ARG A 92 -1.78 10.91 -3.29
C ARG A 92 -2.55 11.99 -4.03
N TRP A 93 -2.76 13.12 -3.36
CA TRP A 93 -3.35 14.30 -3.99
C TRP A 93 -2.45 14.80 -5.11
N GLN A 94 -3.00 14.96 -6.31
CA GLN A 94 -2.25 15.56 -7.42
C GLN A 94 -2.42 17.07 -7.48
N GLY A 95 -3.49 17.63 -6.92
CA GLY A 95 -3.80 19.04 -7.13
C GLY A 95 -4.06 19.35 -8.61
N ASN A 96 -4.55 20.55 -8.91
CA ASN A 96 -4.71 20.99 -10.29
C ASN A 96 -3.33 21.25 -10.94
N GLU A 97 -2.61 20.20 -11.34
CA GLU A 97 -1.48 20.31 -12.28
C GLU A 97 -1.93 20.20 -13.75
N GLY A 98 -3.23 20.34 -14.03
CA GLY A 98 -3.82 20.06 -15.35
C GLY A 98 -4.72 21.14 -15.98
N THR A 99 -4.88 22.32 -15.39
CA THR A 99 -5.64 23.41 -16.02
C THR A 99 -4.80 24.68 -16.05
N PRO A 100 -4.42 25.20 -17.25
CA PRO A 100 -4.08 26.61 -17.34
C PRO A 100 -5.30 27.38 -16.86
N GLN A 101 -5.15 28.22 -15.84
CA GLN A 101 -6.14 29.27 -15.59
C GLN A 101 -6.12 30.20 -16.81
N LEU A 102 -7.04 29.95 -17.74
CA LEU A 102 -7.42 30.94 -18.74
C LEU A 102 -8.50 31.83 -18.10
N TYR A 103 -8.05 33.06 -17.81
CA TYR A 103 -8.77 34.28 -17.45
C TYR A 103 -9.34 34.38 -16.04
#